data_AF-A0A658NZV2-F1
#
_entry.id   AF-A0A658NZV2-F1
#
_cell.length_a   1.000
_cell.length_b   1.000
_cell.length_c   1.000
_cell.angle_alpha   90.00
_cell.angle_beta   90.00
_cell.angle_gamma   90.00
#
_symmetry.space_group_name_H-M   'P 1'
#
loop_
_entity.id
_entity.type
_entity.pdbx_description
1 polymer ?
#
loop_
_entity_poly.entity_id
_entity_poly.type
_entity_poly.pdbx_seq_one_letter_code
_entity_poly.pdbx_strand_id
1 'polypeptide(L)'
;LFAEFDTFVMGRRTWEAAAAMGPENPLAGKRVVVVSRTLSADAAPGATLVRDGVVEAVARLKAEEGKDVWLYGGGALFRTLLDAGLVDTAEV
;
A
#
# COMPACT_ATOMS: atom_id res chain seq x y z
N LEU A 1 -6.79 -2.88 14.63
CA LEU A 1 -5.94 -2.26 13.59
C LEU A 1 -5.83 -3.11 12.32
N PHE A 2 -4.89 -4.06 12.15
CA PHE A 2 -4.72 -4.77 10.86
C PHE A 2 -5.94 -5.60 10.38
N ALA A 3 -6.85 -5.99 11.27
CA ALA A 3 -8.08 -6.71 10.91
C ALA A 3 -9.16 -5.81 10.28
N GLU A 4 -9.09 -4.50 10.53
CA GLU A 4 -10.05 -3.49 10.04
C GLU A 4 -9.75 -3.10 8.60
N PHE A 5 -8.51 -3.30 8.13
CA PHE A 5 -8.10 -3.01 6.76
C PHE A 5 -7.91 -4.30 5.98
N ASP A 6 -8.40 -4.33 4.74
CA ASP A 6 -8.16 -5.44 3.80
C ASP A 6 -7.08 -5.09 2.77
N THR A 7 -6.83 -3.79 2.56
CA THR A 7 -5.97 -3.26 1.51
C THR A 7 -4.88 -2.37 2.10
N PHE A 8 -3.63 -2.70 1.81
CA PHE A 8 -2.46 -1.96 2.26
C PHE A 8 -1.71 -1.38 1.06
N VAL A 9 -1.53 -0.07 1.05
CA VAL A 9 -0.74 0.63 0.02
C VAL A 9 0.59 1.03 0.63
N MET A 10 1.70 0.70 -0.03
CA MET A 10 3.03 1.05 0.47
C MET A 10 4.09 1.29 -0.61
N GLY A 11 5.17 1.98 -0.23
CA GLY A 11 6.37 2.07 -1.04
C GLY A 11 7.28 0.84 -0.90
N ARG A 12 8.26 0.72 -1.80
CA ARG A 12 9.23 -0.40 -1.81
C ARG A 12 9.91 -0.67 -0.46
N ARG A 13 10.47 0.34 0.18
CA ARG A 13 11.25 0.14 1.41
C ARG A 13 10.40 -0.47 2.52
N THR A 14 9.14 -0.04 2.61
CA THR A 14 8.18 -0.59 3.58
C THR A 14 7.82 -2.03 3.22
N TRP A 15 7.62 -2.33 1.93
CA TRP A 15 7.44 -3.71 1.45
C TRP A 15 8.61 -4.61 1.82
N GLU A 16 9.85 -4.19 1.53
CA GLU A 16 11.06 -4.97 1.85
C GLU A 16 11.18 -5.24 3.36
N ALA A 17 10.88 -4.26 4.20
CA ALA A 17 10.86 -4.42 5.65
C ALA A 17 9.79 -5.42 6.12
N ALA A 18 8.57 -5.34 5.57
CA ALA A 18 7.50 -6.28 5.90
C ALA A 18 7.80 -7.69 5.40
N ALA A 19 8.37 -7.83 4.20
CA ALA A 19 8.77 -9.12 3.64
C ALA A 19 9.88 -9.79 4.46
N ALA A 20 10.80 -9.00 5.03
CA ALA A 20 11.86 -9.49 5.90
C ALA A 20 11.35 -10.07 7.24
N MET A 21 10.10 -9.79 7.65
CA MET A 21 9.49 -10.37 8.85
C MET A 21 9.10 -11.85 8.68
N GLY A 22 9.07 -12.37 7.46
CA GLY A 22 8.77 -13.78 7.20
C GLY A 22 7.36 -14.19 7.68
N PRO A 23 7.20 -15.33 8.39
CA PRO A 23 5.89 -15.82 8.85
C PRO A 23 5.13 -14.87 9.78
N GLU A 24 5.82 -13.96 10.45
CA GLU A 24 5.21 -12.98 11.36
C GLU A 24 4.69 -11.74 10.62
N ASN A 25 4.78 -11.72 9.28
CA ASN A 25 4.32 -10.60 8.48
C ASN A 25 2.79 -10.41 8.65
N PRO A 26 2.33 -9.28 9.25
CA PRO A 26 0.91 -9.04 9.50
C PRO A 26 0.09 -8.81 8.21
N LEU A 27 0.76 -8.69 7.06
CA LEU A 27 0.14 -8.52 5.74
C LEU A 27 -0.15 -9.85 5.04
N ALA A 28 0.22 -10.99 5.63
CA ALA A 28 -0.07 -12.30 5.06
C ALA A 28 -1.59 -12.46 4.84
N GLY A 29 -1.99 -12.80 3.60
CA GLY A 29 -3.40 -12.95 3.21
C GLY A 29 -4.16 -11.64 3.02
N LYS A 30 -3.50 -10.49 3.06
CA LYS A 30 -4.09 -9.16 2.76
C LYS A 30 -3.81 -8.75 1.32
N ARG A 31 -4.63 -7.84 0.79
CA ARG A 31 -4.34 -7.20 -0.49
C ARG A 31 -3.24 -6.17 -0.28
N VAL A 32 -2.11 -6.35 -0.97
CA VAL A 32 -0.96 -5.45 -0.86
C VAL A 32 -0.72 -4.77 -2.20
N VAL A 33 -0.60 -3.45 -2.19
CA VAL A 33 -0.28 -2.62 -3.35
C VAL A 33 1.06 -1.93 -3.11
N VAL A 34 2.05 -2.24 -3.94
CA VAL A 34 3.42 -1.70 -3.81
C VAL A 34 3.70 -0.70 -4.91
N VAL A 35 3.95 0.55 -4.53
CA VAL A 35 4.28 1.65 -5.43
C VAL A 35 5.80 1.70 -5.62
N SER A 36 6.26 1.54 -6.88
CA SER A 36 7.37 0.63 -7.22
C SER A 36 7.83 0.75 -8.68
N ARG A 37 8.65 1.75 -9.06
CA ARG A 37 9.22 1.79 -10.42
C ARG A 37 10.28 0.73 -10.71
N THR A 38 11.10 0.36 -9.72
CA THR A 38 12.27 -0.53 -9.94
C THR A 38 12.19 -1.86 -9.19
N LEU A 39 11.10 -2.14 -8.48
CA LEU A 39 10.86 -3.46 -7.90
C LEU A 39 10.37 -4.39 -9.02
N SER A 40 10.91 -5.60 -9.08
CA SER A 40 10.43 -6.65 -9.99
C SER A 40 9.20 -7.33 -9.42
N ALA A 41 8.38 -7.95 -10.28
CA ALA A 41 7.21 -8.70 -9.83
C ALA A 41 7.63 -9.92 -8.98
N ASP A 42 8.75 -10.57 -9.33
CA ASP A 42 9.29 -11.71 -8.59
C ASP A 42 9.73 -11.35 -7.16
N ALA A 43 10.10 -10.08 -6.93
CA ALA A 43 10.48 -9.57 -5.61
C ALA A 43 9.27 -9.13 -4.75
N ALA A 44 8.05 -9.21 -5.31
CA ALA A 44 6.81 -8.86 -4.62
C ALA A 44 5.68 -9.88 -4.90
N PRO A 45 5.89 -11.17 -4.59
CA PRO A 45 4.91 -12.20 -4.89
C PRO A 45 3.59 -11.93 -4.16
N GLY A 46 2.49 -11.98 -4.90
CA GLY A 46 1.14 -11.74 -4.36
C GLY A 46 0.77 -10.27 -4.14
N ALA A 47 1.68 -9.33 -4.41
CA ALA A 47 1.39 -7.90 -4.36
C ALA A 47 1.08 -7.32 -5.74
N THR A 48 0.18 -6.34 -5.78
CA THR A 48 -0.07 -5.53 -6.98
C THR A 48 1.00 -4.45 -7.09
N LEU A 49 1.79 -4.46 -8.16
CA LEU A 49 2.82 -3.45 -8.37
C LEU A 49 2.25 -2.26 -9.15
N VAL A 50 2.33 -1.06 -8.57
CA VAL A 50 2.00 0.21 -9.24
C VAL A 50 3.31 0.91 -9.59
N ARG A 51 3.64 0.96 -10.88
CA ARG A 51 4.87 1.61 -11.35
C ARG A 51 4.70 3.13 -11.40
N ASP A 52 3.58 3.57 -11.97
CA ASP A 52 3.19 4.96 -12.17
C ASP A 52 1.67 5.11 -11.93
N GLY A 53 1.17 6.35 -11.89
CA GLY A 53 -0.28 6.60 -11.75
C GLY A 53 -0.85 6.20 -10.39
N VAL A 54 -0.10 6.47 -9.31
CA VAL A 54 -0.51 6.06 -7.96
C VAL A 54 -1.78 6.77 -7.48
N VAL A 55 -2.00 8.01 -7.92
CA VAL A 55 -3.20 8.78 -7.57
C VAL A 55 -4.43 8.10 -8.17
N GLU A 56 -4.37 7.73 -9.44
CA GLU A 56 -5.44 7.02 -10.14
C GLU A 56 -5.66 5.62 -9.56
N ALA A 57 -4.58 4.92 -9.21
CA ALA A 57 -4.66 3.60 -8.57
C ALA A 57 -5.38 3.67 -7.22
N VAL A 58 -5.00 4.62 -6.35
CA VAL A 58 -5.64 4.79 -5.04
C VAL A 58 -7.07 5.30 -5.16
N ALA A 59 -7.35 6.22 -6.10
CA ALA A 59 -8.71 6.67 -6.35
C ALA A 59 -9.64 5.52 -6.78
N ARG A 60 -9.14 4.58 -7.60
CA ARG A 60 -9.88 3.37 -7.97
C ARG A 60 -10.11 2.46 -6.76
N LEU A 61 -9.07 2.22 -5.96
CA LEU A 61 -9.20 1.40 -4.75
C LEU A 61 -10.24 1.96 -3.79
N LYS A 62 -10.26 3.29 -3.58
CA LYS A 62 -11.26 3.95 -2.74
C LYS A 62 -12.69 3.89 -3.28
N ALA A 63 -12.86 3.61 -4.57
CA ALA A 63 -14.16 3.46 -5.22
C ALA A 63 -14.64 2.00 -5.30
N GLU A 64 -13.77 1.03 -4.98
CA GLU A 64 -14.14 -0.38 -4.90
C GLU A 64 -14.96 -0.65 -3.62
N GLU A 65 -15.90 -1.59 -3.69
CA GLU A 65 -16.57 -2.09 -2.48
C GLU A 65 -15.57 -2.89 -1.63
N GLY A 66 -15.45 -2.58 -0.35
CA GLY A 66 -14.47 -3.21 0.53
C GLY A 66 -14.30 -2.48 1.86
N LYS A 67 -13.28 -2.86 2.60
CA LYS A 67 -12.87 -2.14 3.81
C LYS A 67 -11.93 -0.97 3.46
N ASP A 68 -11.56 -0.23 4.48
CA ASP A 68 -10.69 0.92 4.35
C ASP A 68 -9.30 0.54 3.80
N VAL A 69 -8.69 1.52 3.11
CA VAL A 69 -7.34 1.44 2.55
C VAL A 69 -6.35 2.02 3.54
N TRP A 70 -5.42 1.21 4.04
CA TRP A 70 -4.36 1.70 4.90
C TRP A 70 -3.11 2.10 4.10
N LEU A 71 -2.71 3.37 4.19
CA LEU A 71 -1.40 3.79 3.72
C LEU A 71 -0.34 3.39 4.75
N TYR A 72 0.32 2.26 4.52
CA TYR A 72 1.29 1.70 5.46
C TYR A 72 2.64 2.44 5.42
N GLY A 73 2.89 3.20 4.36
CA GLY A 73 4.04 4.10 4.24
C GLY A 73 4.52 4.29 2.80
N GLY A 74 5.49 5.14 2.49
CA GLY A 74 6.19 6.06 3.37
C GLY A 74 5.87 7.52 3.06
N GLY A 75 6.59 8.46 3.69
CA GLY A 75 6.26 9.89 3.66
C GLY A 75 6.14 10.52 2.27
N ALA A 76 6.94 10.09 1.29
CA ALA A 76 6.81 10.58 -0.09
C ALA A 76 5.46 10.17 -0.72
N LEU A 77 5.01 8.94 -0.46
CA LEU A 77 3.73 8.46 -0.95
C LEU A 77 2.56 9.14 -0.22
N PHE A 78 2.68 9.30 1.11
CA PHE A 78 1.72 10.09 1.89
C PHE A 78 1.56 11.49 1.33
N ARG A 79 2.67 12.19 1.07
CA ARG A 79 2.63 13.54 0.52
C ARG A 79 1.91 13.60 -0.83
N THR A 80 2.24 12.69 -1.75
CA THR A 80 1.59 12.61 -3.07
C THR A 80 0.08 12.39 -2.96
N LEU A 81 -0.37 11.50 -2.08
CA LEU A 81 -1.81 11.21 -1.90
C LEU A 81 -2.53 12.33 -1.15
N LEU A 82 -1.86 12.97 -0.20
CA LEU A 82 -2.38 14.12 0.53
C LEU A 82 -2.59 15.32 -0.40
N ASP A 83 -1.60 15.65 -1.22
CA ASP A 83 -1.69 16.75 -2.20
C ASP A 83 -2.79 16.49 -3.25
N ALA A 84 -3.11 15.21 -3.51
CA ALA A 84 -4.20 14.79 -4.39
C ALA A 84 -5.59 14.72 -3.70
N GLY A 85 -5.68 15.05 -2.41
CA GLY A 85 -6.95 15.00 -1.65
C GLY A 85 -7.46 13.59 -1.38
N LEU A 86 -6.59 12.57 -1.41
CA LEU A 86 -6.97 11.17 -1.24
C LEU A 86 -6.77 10.62 0.18
N VAL A 87 -6.28 11.44 1.11
CA VAL A 87 -6.11 11.08 2.53
C VAL A 87 -7.29 11.62 3.33
N ASP A 88 -8.05 10.73 3.97
CA ASP A 88 -9.20 11.13 4.80
C ASP A 88 -8.80 11.37 6.27
N THR A 89 -7.95 10.48 6.82
CA THR A 89 -7.51 10.51 8.21
C THR A 89 -6.01 10.27 8.30
N ALA A 90 -5.34 10.95 9.24
CA ALA A 90 -3.97 10.68 9.64
C ALA A 90 -3.91 10.58 11.16
N GLU A 91 -3.51 9.41 11.67
CA GLU A 91 -3.37 9.13 13.10
C GLU A 91 -1.89 9.02 13.47
N VAL A 92 -1.53 9.49 14.68
CA VAL A 92 -0.14 9.57 15.18
C VAL A 92 -0.04 8.93 16.56
#